data_AF-A0A2W4QW72-F1
#
_entry.id   AF-A0A2W4QW72-F1
#
_cell.length_a   1.000
_cell.length_b   1.000
_cell.length_c   1.000
_cell.angle_alpha   90.00
_cell.angle_beta   90.00
_cell.angle_gamma   90.00
#
_symmetry.space_group_name_H-M   'P 1'
#
loop_
_entity.id
_entity.type
_entity.pdbx_description
1 polymer ?
#
loop_
_entity_poly.entity_id
_entity_poly.type
_entity_poly.pdbx_seq_one_letter_code
_entity_poly.pdbx_strand_id
1 'polypeptide(L)'
;MRRISAGNNLTIDMDASHWRLVVNGDGSERVLVEASQGQPLRYMPTFGQRRRLPDTGLLPTLYIQRVVLGWSLKDEAWHLGLVLEPELAEARGSRWCEVAHWPDPERDLYLDIAREAGEHLAQAVARPFELIPPADGARAAAAAPAEPRPLPALPVAFDVWRVEARGDNTVEFVRSPSWARARILRIVWYLFWTVIYLVLSITTLSGKIALPKPEFLPYLGLASAGILVLITLNLIVQLIRQPNRFVVDGASGAVVALRGNSQRWRVERSEIESVYVSQVAGKKTRRGERTITHGEINLYLGNGKFKFLVENGQIALCAGEDERPVSTGVYPLTPEMTRTPLQIAGAHVARVLGVPCLYDRRVR
;
A
#
# COMPACT_ATOMS: atom_id res chain seq x y z
N MET A 1 11.70 27.05 40.93
CA MET A 1 10.31 26.97 40.42
C MET A 1 10.23 27.81 39.17
N ARG A 2 9.99 27.18 38.01
CA ARG A 2 9.92 27.81 36.69
C ARG A 2 8.46 27.83 36.23
N ARG A 3 8.05 28.91 35.58
CA ARG A 3 6.67 29.16 35.14
C ARG A 3 6.64 29.45 33.65
N ILE A 4 5.84 28.69 32.89
CA ILE A 4 5.79 28.75 31.43
C ILE A 4 4.33 28.89 30.96
N SER A 5 4.04 29.88 30.13
CA SER A 5 2.71 30.06 29.54
C SER A 5 2.43 29.01 28.47
N ALA A 6 1.19 28.54 28.39
CA ALA A 6 0.68 27.66 27.34
C ALA A 6 -0.64 28.22 26.77
N GLY A 7 -1.11 27.66 25.66
CA GLY A 7 -2.36 28.05 25.01
C GLY A 7 -3.58 27.97 25.93
N ASN A 8 -4.66 28.67 25.57
CA ASN A 8 -5.93 28.71 26.32
C ASN A 8 -5.83 29.21 27.77
N ASN A 9 -5.05 30.27 28.03
CA ASN A 9 -4.83 30.86 29.35
C ASN A 9 -4.31 29.84 30.38
N LEU A 10 -3.51 28.89 29.92
CA LEU A 10 -2.89 27.90 30.77
C LEU A 10 -1.47 28.33 31.13
N THR A 11 -1.00 27.86 32.26
CA THR A 11 0.38 28.05 32.71
C THR A 11 0.85 26.80 33.39
N ILE A 12 2.10 26.42 33.12
CA ILE A 12 2.73 25.26 33.71
C ILE A 12 3.76 25.76 34.71
N ASP A 13 3.63 25.32 35.96
CA ASP A 13 4.68 25.51 36.95
C ASP A 13 5.40 24.20 37.17
N MET A 14 6.72 24.26 37.20
CA MET A 14 7.58 23.08 37.33
C MET A 14 8.78 23.34 38.23
N ASP A 15 9.19 22.31 38.94
CA ASP A 15 10.46 22.22 39.64
C ASP A 15 11.05 20.81 39.48
N ALA A 16 12.05 20.45 40.29
CA ALA A 16 12.75 19.17 40.19
C ALA A 16 11.88 17.95 40.51
N SER A 17 10.76 18.11 41.23
CA SER A 17 9.91 17.00 41.69
C SER A 17 8.42 17.19 41.45
N HIS A 18 8.00 18.39 41.05
CA HIS A 18 6.61 18.76 40.83
C HIS A 18 6.40 19.36 39.44
N TRP A 19 5.26 19.02 38.86
CA TRP A 19 4.75 19.59 37.61
C TRP A 19 3.26 19.87 37.79
N ARG A 20 2.81 21.10 37.53
CA ARG A 20 1.39 21.47 37.62
C ARG A 20 0.93 22.29 36.43
N LEU A 21 -0.23 21.94 35.88
CA LEU A 21 -0.96 22.72 34.90
C LEU A 21 -2.01 23.56 35.62
N VAL A 22 -1.95 24.86 35.43
CA VAL A 22 -2.81 25.86 36.06
C VAL A 22 -3.62 26.56 34.98
N VAL A 23 -4.91 26.78 35.22
CA VAL A 23 -5.71 27.71 34.42
C VAL A 23 -5.77 29.06 35.12
N ASN A 24 -5.53 30.11 34.35
CA ASN A 24 -5.62 31.49 34.81
C ASN A 24 -7.03 32.02 34.46
N GLY A 25 -7.84 32.32 35.47
CA GLY A 25 -9.15 32.98 35.33
C GLY A 25 -9.22 34.28 36.14
N ASP A 26 -10.36 34.97 36.10
CA ASP A 26 -10.66 36.29 36.70
C ASP A 26 -10.16 36.46 38.16
N GLY A 27 -8.86 36.68 38.34
CA GLY A 27 -8.20 36.84 39.63
C GLY A 27 -7.94 35.56 40.44
N SER A 28 -8.15 34.35 39.88
CA SER A 28 -7.85 33.09 40.58
C SER A 28 -7.16 32.05 39.69
N GLU A 29 -6.14 31.43 40.26
CA GLU A 29 -5.40 30.32 39.66
C GLU A 29 -5.99 29.00 40.14
N ARG A 30 -6.23 28.07 39.21
CA ARG A 30 -6.74 26.74 39.57
C ARG A 30 -5.90 25.64 38.94
N VAL A 31 -5.42 24.72 39.76
CA VAL A 31 -4.64 23.56 39.30
C VAL A 31 -5.58 22.57 38.61
N LEU A 32 -5.35 22.31 37.33
CA LEU A 32 -6.10 21.35 36.52
C LEU A 32 -5.48 19.95 36.57
N VAL A 33 -4.15 19.88 36.59
CA VAL A 33 -3.36 18.65 36.60
C VAL A 33 -2.14 18.87 37.47
N GLU A 34 -1.79 17.87 38.27
CA GLU A 34 -0.59 17.88 39.11
C GLU A 34 0.09 16.50 39.03
N ALA A 35 1.40 16.49 38.87
CA ALA A 35 2.23 15.30 38.91
C ALA A 35 3.39 15.54 39.88
N SER A 36 3.60 14.56 40.76
CA SER A 36 4.73 14.51 41.68
C SER A 36 5.40 13.15 41.57
N GLN A 37 6.72 13.12 41.73
CA GLN A 37 7.48 11.87 41.61
C GLN A 37 6.96 10.78 42.55
N GLY A 38 6.68 9.60 41.99
CA GLY A 38 6.19 8.43 42.73
C GLY A 38 4.71 8.50 43.14
N GLN A 39 3.98 9.54 42.77
CA GLN A 39 2.54 9.68 43.00
C GLN A 39 1.74 9.50 41.70
N PRO A 40 0.49 9.03 41.75
CA PRO A 40 -0.42 9.09 40.61
C PRO A 40 -0.60 10.54 40.13
N LEU A 41 -0.74 10.73 38.82
CA LEU A 41 -1.05 12.03 38.24
C LEU A 41 -2.47 12.42 38.66
N ARG A 42 -2.60 13.55 39.34
CA ARG A 42 -3.86 14.09 39.84
C ARG A 42 -4.45 15.03 38.82
N TYR A 43 -5.77 15.00 38.64
CA TYR A 43 -6.46 15.94 37.76
C TYR A 43 -7.82 16.31 38.30
N MET A 44 -8.25 17.53 37.97
CA MET A 44 -9.61 17.96 38.27
C MET A 44 -10.64 17.18 37.45
N PRO A 45 -11.84 16.92 38.01
CA PRO A 45 -12.92 16.24 37.29
C PRO A 45 -13.26 16.88 35.94
N THR A 46 -13.24 18.22 35.85
CA THR A 46 -13.51 18.93 34.59
C THR A 46 -12.45 18.68 33.51
N PHE A 47 -11.19 18.55 33.91
CA PHE A 47 -10.10 18.16 33.01
C PHE A 47 -10.27 16.70 32.56
N GLY A 48 -10.58 15.82 33.53
CA GLY A 48 -10.79 14.39 33.30
C GLY A 48 -11.94 14.08 32.36
N GLN A 49 -13.12 14.65 32.59
CA GLN A 49 -14.32 14.44 31.77
C GLN A 49 -14.11 14.84 30.31
N ARG A 50 -13.52 16.00 30.04
CA ARG A 50 -13.22 16.45 28.67
C ARG A 50 -12.28 15.51 27.92
N ARG A 51 -11.44 14.78 28.66
CA ARG A 51 -10.44 13.83 28.14
C ARG A 51 -10.81 12.38 28.37
N ARG A 52 -12.05 12.12 28.84
CA ARG A 52 -12.58 10.78 29.15
C ARG A 52 -11.60 9.96 30.01
N LEU A 53 -10.99 10.61 31.01
CA LEU A 53 -10.21 9.94 32.05
C LEU A 53 -11.15 9.33 33.09
N PRO A 54 -10.68 8.36 33.91
CA PRO A 54 -11.48 7.80 34.99
C PRO A 54 -12.04 8.87 35.93
N ASP A 55 -13.19 8.62 36.55
CA ASP A 55 -13.81 9.60 37.46
C ASP A 55 -13.13 9.68 38.84
N THR A 56 -12.02 8.95 39.02
CA THR A 56 -11.25 8.90 40.28
C THR A 56 -10.46 10.18 40.56
N GLY A 57 -10.24 11.03 39.56
CA GLY A 57 -9.35 12.20 39.65
C GLY A 57 -7.86 11.83 39.79
N LEU A 58 -7.53 10.54 39.65
CA LEU A 58 -6.19 9.99 39.78
C LEU A 58 -5.88 9.11 38.56
N LEU A 59 -4.71 9.29 37.98
CA LEU A 59 -4.19 8.47 36.89
C LEU A 59 -2.90 7.80 37.38
N PRO A 60 -2.95 6.51 37.75
CA PRO A 60 -1.75 5.76 38.07
C PRO A 60 -0.74 5.82 36.92
N THR A 61 0.54 6.05 37.26
CA THR A 61 1.62 6.16 36.27
C THR A 61 1.83 4.87 35.48
N LEU A 62 1.34 3.73 35.96
CA LEU A 62 1.30 2.45 35.25
C LEU A 62 0.44 2.48 33.97
N TYR A 63 -0.55 3.37 33.90
CA TYR A 63 -1.38 3.54 32.71
C TYR A 63 -0.83 4.57 31.72
N ILE A 64 0.30 5.22 32.05
CA ILE A 64 1.00 6.16 31.19
C ILE A 64 2.18 5.41 30.57
N GLN A 65 2.17 5.24 29.26
CA GLN A 65 3.29 4.60 28.56
C GLN A 65 4.47 5.56 28.43
N ARG A 66 4.19 6.80 27.97
CA ARG A 66 5.19 7.86 27.72
C ARG A 66 4.53 9.23 27.65
N VAL A 67 5.33 10.26 27.85
CA VAL A 67 4.98 11.67 27.60
C VAL A 67 5.49 12.04 26.22
N VAL A 68 4.68 12.72 25.42
CA VAL A 68 5.03 13.08 24.05
C VAL A 68 4.77 14.56 23.81
N LEU A 69 5.70 15.21 23.13
CA LEU A 69 5.52 16.53 22.54
C LEU A 69 5.58 16.40 21.02
N GLY A 70 4.54 16.82 20.30
CA GLY A 70 4.50 16.73 18.85
C GLY A 70 3.92 17.98 18.21
N TRP A 71 4.47 18.38 17.06
CA TRP A 71 3.95 19.51 16.29
C TRP A 71 2.86 19.04 15.31
N SER A 72 1.74 19.77 15.30
CA SER A 72 0.59 19.51 14.43
C SER A 72 0.53 20.54 13.31
N LEU A 73 0.55 20.06 12.07
CA LEU A 73 0.38 20.89 10.87
C LEU A 73 -1.03 21.47 10.74
N LYS A 74 -2.02 20.85 11.37
CA LYS A 74 -3.44 21.20 11.17
C LYS A 74 -3.79 22.54 11.81
N ASP A 75 -3.20 22.82 12.96
CA ASP A 75 -3.46 23.98 13.81
C ASP A 75 -2.17 24.72 14.18
N GLU A 76 -1.06 24.37 13.52
CA GLU A 76 0.24 25.02 13.64
C GLU A 76 0.68 25.18 15.09
N ALA A 77 0.56 24.10 15.87
CA ALA A 77 0.78 24.12 17.31
C ALA A 77 1.61 22.92 17.79
N TRP A 78 2.38 23.14 18.85
CA TRP A 78 3.00 22.07 19.62
C TRP A 78 2.01 21.51 20.63
N HIS A 79 1.77 20.21 20.65
CA HIS A 79 0.90 19.53 21.61
C HIS A 79 1.71 18.65 22.55
N LEU A 80 1.60 18.91 23.85
CA LEU A 80 2.12 18.07 24.92
C LEU A 80 0.99 17.15 25.42
N GLY A 81 1.26 15.87 25.51
CA GLY A 81 0.29 14.89 25.97
C GLY A 81 0.89 13.59 26.47
N LEU A 82 0.00 12.72 26.95
CA LEU A 82 0.33 11.38 27.43
C LEU A 82 -0.15 10.35 26.42
N VAL A 83 0.71 9.37 26.12
CA VAL A 83 0.29 8.14 25.45
C VAL A 83 -0.06 7.13 26.54
N LEU A 84 -1.30 6.67 26.54
CA LEU A 84 -1.82 5.74 27.55
C LEU A 84 -1.67 4.28 27.11
N GLU A 85 -1.58 3.39 28.08
CA GLU A 85 -1.56 1.94 27.86
C GLU A 85 -2.86 1.44 27.19
N PRO A 86 -2.81 0.32 26.43
CA PRO A 86 -3.94 -0.17 25.64
C PRO A 86 -5.26 -0.31 26.41
N GLU A 87 -5.21 -0.83 27.63
CA GLU A 87 -6.39 -1.06 28.48
C GLU A 87 -7.18 0.22 28.72
N LEU A 88 -6.51 1.30 29.12
CA LEU A 88 -7.15 2.59 29.36
C LEU A 88 -7.50 3.31 28.04
N ALA A 89 -6.70 3.10 27.00
CA ALA A 89 -6.94 3.70 25.69
C ALA A 89 -8.19 3.15 24.99
N GLU A 90 -8.47 1.85 25.12
CA GLU A 90 -9.66 1.18 24.57
C GLU A 90 -10.94 1.72 25.20
N ALA A 91 -10.98 1.85 26.54
CA ALA A 91 -12.13 2.41 27.26
C ALA A 91 -12.43 3.87 26.86
N ARG A 92 -11.38 4.65 26.56
CA ARG A 92 -11.51 6.05 26.14
C ARG A 92 -11.83 6.24 24.65
N GLY A 93 -11.39 5.30 23.82
CA GLY A 93 -11.39 5.40 22.36
C GLY A 93 -10.20 6.17 21.76
N SER A 94 -9.14 6.42 22.52
CA SER A 94 -7.89 7.03 22.01
C SER A 94 -6.72 6.77 22.96
N ARG A 95 -5.53 6.50 22.39
CA ARG A 95 -4.27 6.44 23.15
C ARG A 95 -3.74 7.82 23.53
N TRP A 96 -4.10 8.84 22.75
CA TRP A 96 -3.64 10.21 22.96
C TRP A 96 -4.45 10.95 24.02
N CYS A 97 -3.77 11.48 25.04
CA CYS A 97 -4.31 12.36 26.06
C CYS A 97 -3.59 13.71 26.01
N GLU A 98 -4.13 14.70 25.30
CA GLU A 98 -3.53 16.04 25.31
C GLU A 98 -3.54 16.64 26.72
N VAL A 99 -2.49 17.35 27.11
CA VAL A 99 -2.38 18.06 28.39
C VAL A 99 -2.36 19.57 28.15
N ALA A 100 -1.46 20.04 27.28
CA ALA A 100 -1.29 21.45 26.93
C ALA A 100 -0.86 21.59 25.46
N HIS A 101 -0.98 22.80 24.90
CA HIS A 101 -0.45 23.10 23.58
C HIS A 101 0.08 24.54 23.50
N TRP A 102 0.88 24.83 22.48
CA TRP A 102 1.43 26.15 22.15
C TRP A 102 1.19 26.45 20.67
N PRO A 103 0.33 27.41 20.33
CA PRO A 103 0.20 27.89 18.95
C PRO A 103 1.53 28.50 18.51
N ASP A 104 2.16 27.91 17.50
CA ASP A 104 3.49 28.27 17.02
C ASP A 104 3.56 28.17 15.48
N PRO A 105 3.09 29.20 14.76
CA PRO A 105 3.16 29.26 13.31
C PRO A 105 4.61 29.19 12.77
N GLU A 106 5.57 29.68 13.55
CA GLU A 106 7.00 29.69 13.21
C GLU A 106 7.73 28.40 13.63
N ARG A 107 7.05 27.50 14.34
CA ARG A 107 7.49 26.16 14.81
C ARG A 107 8.63 26.12 15.81
N ASP A 108 9.51 27.10 15.81
CA ASP A 108 10.70 27.10 16.66
C ASP A 108 10.56 28.00 17.89
N LEU A 109 9.58 28.91 17.89
CA LEU A 109 9.42 29.94 18.93
C LEU A 109 9.17 29.33 20.32
N TYR A 110 8.34 28.28 20.38
CA TYR A 110 7.93 27.64 21.63
C TYR A 110 8.50 26.24 21.83
N LEU A 111 9.33 25.75 20.89
CA LEU A 111 9.88 24.40 20.94
C LEU A 111 10.66 24.14 22.22
N ASP A 112 11.61 25.00 22.58
CA ASP A 112 12.48 24.75 23.74
C ASP A 112 11.69 24.80 25.06
N ILE A 113 10.75 25.74 25.20
CA ILE A 113 9.92 25.83 26.41
C ILE A 113 8.93 24.68 26.52
N ALA A 114 8.37 24.21 25.40
CA ALA A 114 7.45 23.09 25.38
C ALA A 114 8.18 21.77 25.64
N ARG A 115 9.41 21.63 25.10
CA ARG A 115 10.29 20.48 25.34
C ARG A 115 10.63 20.37 26.81
N GLU A 116 11.08 21.46 27.43
CA GLU A 116 11.37 21.49 28.85
C GLU A 116 10.14 21.12 29.70
N ALA A 117 8.97 21.67 29.36
CA ALA A 117 7.73 21.33 30.05
C ALA A 117 7.38 19.83 29.95
N GLY A 118 7.65 19.21 28.80
CA GLY A 118 7.44 17.78 28.58
C GLY A 118 8.45 16.90 29.32
N GLU A 119 9.72 17.28 29.34
CA GLU A 119 10.78 16.58 30.07
C GLU A 119 10.51 16.57 31.58
N HIS A 120 10.13 17.72 32.16
CA HIS A 120 9.76 17.80 33.57
C HIS A 120 8.51 16.98 33.89
N LEU A 121 7.49 16.97 33.01
CA LEU A 121 6.31 16.13 33.21
C LEU A 121 6.70 14.64 33.20
N ALA A 122 7.52 14.23 32.24
CA ALA A 122 8.01 12.87 32.09
C ALA A 122 8.80 12.41 33.32
N GLN A 123 9.65 13.28 33.87
CA GLN A 123 10.35 13.05 35.11
C GLN A 123 9.39 12.90 36.30
N ALA A 124 8.40 13.78 36.42
CA ALA A 124 7.41 13.73 37.50
C ALA A 124 6.55 12.45 37.47
N VAL A 125 6.18 11.95 36.29
CA VAL A 125 5.43 10.68 36.17
C VAL A 125 6.32 9.44 36.07
N ALA A 126 7.64 9.60 36.09
CA ALA A 126 8.65 8.55 35.90
C ALA A 126 8.43 7.73 34.61
N ARG A 127 8.17 8.41 33.48
CA ARG A 127 7.99 7.79 32.15
C ARG A 127 8.90 8.42 31.11
N PRO A 128 9.19 7.72 29.99
CA PRO A 128 9.98 8.29 28.91
C PRO A 128 9.32 9.54 28.32
N PHE A 129 10.15 10.49 27.89
CA PHE A 129 9.76 11.62 27.06
C PHE A 129 10.13 11.33 25.59
N GLU A 130 9.23 11.66 24.67
CA GLU A 130 9.47 11.56 23.23
C GLU A 130 9.08 12.87 22.53
N LEU A 131 10.04 13.47 21.85
CA LEU A 131 9.83 14.62 20.98
C LEU A 131 9.60 14.13 19.55
N ILE A 132 8.43 14.43 18.98
CA ILE A 132 8.12 14.21 17.57
C ILE A 132 8.36 15.53 16.84
N PRO A 133 9.44 15.65 16.03
CA PRO A 133 9.71 16.88 15.30
C PRO A 133 8.63 17.14 14.23
N PRO A 134 8.49 18.38 13.74
CA PRO A 134 7.60 18.68 12.63
C PRO A 134 7.89 17.74 11.44
N ALA A 135 6.85 17.35 10.71
CA ALA A 135 6.94 16.30 9.69
C ALA A 135 7.99 16.59 8.58
N ASP A 136 8.40 17.84 8.43
CA ASP A 136 9.48 18.29 7.54
C ASP A 136 10.83 17.64 7.90
N GLY A 137 11.06 17.33 9.19
CA GLY A 137 12.24 16.62 9.69
C GLY A 137 12.00 15.13 9.96
N ALA A 138 10.81 14.71 10.42
CA ALA A 138 10.54 13.29 10.69
C ALA A 138 10.48 12.43 9.42
N ARG A 139 10.05 13.01 8.29
CA ARG A 139 10.13 12.35 6.98
C ARG A 139 11.56 12.31 6.44
N ALA A 140 12.46 13.16 6.94
CA ALA A 140 13.87 13.22 6.57
C ALA A 140 14.78 12.39 7.51
N ALA A 141 14.44 12.21 8.79
CA ALA A 141 15.23 11.42 9.74
C ALA A 141 14.87 9.93 9.74
N ALA A 142 13.60 9.57 9.48
CA ALA A 142 13.25 8.21 9.07
C ALA A 142 13.68 7.90 7.62
N ALA A 143 14.14 8.92 6.89
CA ALA A 143 14.81 8.83 5.60
C ALA A 143 16.25 9.36 5.69
N ALA A 144 16.97 9.04 6.78
CA ALA A 144 18.40 8.88 6.60
C ALA A 144 18.56 7.93 5.41
N PRO A 145 19.22 8.32 4.30
CA PRO A 145 19.38 7.42 3.18
C PRO A 145 20.23 6.26 3.68
N ALA A 146 19.59 5.18 4.10
CA ALA A 146 20.13 3.87 3.81
C ALA A 146 20.51 3.95 2.34
N GLU A 147 21.79 3.70 2.01
CA GLU A 147 22.24 3.68 0.61
C GLU A 147 21.13 3.02 -0.21
N PRO A 148 20.53 3.73 -1.19
CA PRO A 148 19.28 3.30 -1.79
C PRO A 148 19.52 1.89 -2.29
N ARG A 149 18.89 0.91 -1.62
CA ARG A 149 19.14 -0.50 -1.91
C ARG A 149 18.95 -0.65 -3.41
N PRO A 150 19.97 -1.07 -4.15
CA PRO A 150 19.86 -1.14 -5.60
C PRO A 150 18.69 -2.05 -5.93
N LEU A 151 17.89 -1.63 -6.91
CA LEU A 151 16.78 -2.46 -7.37
C LEU A 151 17.32 -3.85 -7.74
N PRO A 152 16.61 -4.93 -7.34
CA PRO A 152 17.04 -6.28 -7.68
C PRO A 152 17.29 -6.40 -9.19
N ALA A 153 18.41 -7.00 -9.57
CA ALA A 153 18.82 -7.06 -10.97
C ALA A 153 17.80 -7.82 -11.85
N LEU A 154 17.60 -7.31 -13.08
CA LEU A 154 16.95 -8.04 -14.15
C LEU A 154 17.91 -9.13 -14.69
N PRO A 155 17.42 -10.29 -15.15
CA PRO A 155 16.04 -10.57 -15.52
C PRO A 155 15.16 -11.13 -14.41
N VAL A 156 13.88 -10.76 -14.43
CA VAL A 156 12.84 -11.37 -13.59
C VAL A 156 11.76 -12.01 -14.45
N ALA A 157 11.16 -13.09 -13.98
CA ALA A 157 10.08 -13.79 -14.67
C ALA A 157 8.86 -13.93 -13.77
N PHE A 158 7.68 -13.78 -14.35
CA PHE A 158 6.40 -14.04 -13.69
C PHE A 158 5.35 -14.45 -14.72
N ASP A 159 4.55 -15.47 -14.37
CA ASP A 159 3.55 -16.06 -15.25
C ASP A 159 4.10 -16.39 -16.66
N VAL A 160 3.63 -15.68 -17.69
CA VAL A 160 4.09 -15.86 -19.08
C VAL A 160 5.01 -14.73 -19.54
N TRP A 161 5.50 -13.89 -18.65
CA TRP A 161 6.34 -12.74 -18.95
C TRP A 161 7.75 -12.90 -18.38
N ARG A 162 8.72 -12.50 -19.18
CA ARG A 162 10.11 -12.31 -18.78
C ARG A 162 10.48 -10.86 -19.00
N VAL A 163 11.08 -10.24 -18.00
CA VAL A 163 11.49 -8.84 -18.02
C VAL A 163 13.00 -8.81 -18.06
N GLU A 164 13.55 -8.16 -19.08
CA GLU A 164 14.98 -8.09 -19.35
C GLU A 164 15.41 -6.63 -19.46
N ALA A 165 16.58 -6.29 -18.91
CA ALA A 165 17.22 -5.01 -19.17
C ALA A 165 17.97 -5.10 -20.50
N ARG A 166 17.82 -4.10 -21.37
CA ARG A 166 18.58 -3.96 -22.60
C ARG A 166 19.40 -2.68 -22.52
N GLY A 167 20.60 -2.78 -21.95
CA GLY A 167 21.38 -1.60 -21.56
C GLY A 167 20.79 -0.88 -20.34
N ASP A 168 21.25 0.34 -20.07
CA ASP A 168 20.96 1.03 -18.80
C ASP A 168 19.57 1.66 -18.74
N ASN A 169 18.99 2.00 -19.90
CA ASN A 169 17.78 2.81 -20.02
C ASN A 169 16.66 2.16 -20.87
N THR A 170 16.70 0.84 -21.03
CA THR A 170 15.62 0.12 -21.73
C THR A 170 15.25 -1.14 -20.97
N VAL A 171 13.94 -1.34 -20.78
CA VAL A 171 13.37 -2.54 -20.18
C VAL A 171 12.39 -3.17 -21.17
N GLU A 172 12.56 -4.46 -21.41
CA GLU A 172 11.73 -5.22 -22.33
C GLU A 172 10.96 -6.30 -21.59
N PHE A 173 9.64 -6.34 -21.80
CA PHE A 173 8.78 -7.45 -21.41
C PHE A 173 8.62 -8.36 -22.62
N VAL A 174 9.11 -9.59 -22.52
CA VAL A 174 8.99 -10.60 -23.57
C VAL A 174 8.04 -11.69 -23.10
N ARG A 175 7.01 -11.97 -23.89
CA ARG A 175 6.08 -13.05 -23.62
C ARG A 175 6.74 -14.39 -23.93
N SER A 176 6.66 -15.32 -23.00
CA SER A 176 7.19 -16.68 -23.14
C SER A 176 6.57 -17.40 -24.35
N PRO A 177 7.37 -18.10 -25.17
CA PRO A 177 6.86 -18.88 -26.29
C PRO A 177 5.96 -20.04 -25.85
N SER A 178 6.02 -20.47 -24.58
CA SER A 178 5.13 -21.52 -24.05
C SER A 178 3.65 -21.14 -24.16
N TRP A 179 3.31 -19.86 -23.98
CA TRP A 179 1.95 -19.33 -24.11
C TRP A 179 1.37 -19.52 -25.52
N ALA A 180 2.20 -19.27 -26.55
CA ALA A 180 1.80 -19.43 -27.94
C ALA A 180 1.70 -20.91 -28.32
N ARG A 181 2.69 -21.72 -27.92
CA ARG A 181 2.70 -23.17 -28.15
C ARG A 181 1.48 -23.85 -27.53
N ALA A 182 1.13 -23.51 -26.29
CA ALA A 182 -0.05 -24.08 -25.63
C ALA A 182 -1.36 -23.75 -26.36
N ARG A 183 -1.51 -22.53 -26.91
CA ARG A 183 -2.68 -22.15 -27.71
C ARG A 183 -2.71 -22.84 -29.07
N ILE A 184 -1.57 -22.95 -29.75
CA ILE A 184 -1.46 -23.67 -31.03
C ILE A 184 -1.85 -25.14 -30.83
N LEU A 185 -1.35 -25.78 -29.77
CA LEU A 185 -1.72 -27.17 -29.46
C LEU A 185 -3.23 -27.32 -29.21
N ARG A 186 -3.84 -26.38 -28.46
CA ARG A 186 -5.30 -26.36 -28.26
C ARG A 186 -6.08 -26.15 -29.57
N ILE A 187 -5.60 -25.27 -30.45
CA ILE A 187 -6.20 -25.05 -31.77
C ILE A 187 -6.16 -26.33 -32.61
N VAL A 188 -4.99 -26.98 -32.69
CA VAL A 188 -4.84 -28.25 -33.43
C VAL A 188 -5.77 -29.32 -32.84
N TRP A 189 -5.84 -29.41 -31.51
CA TRP A 189 -6.71 -30.36 -30.81
C TRP A 189 -8.19 -30.10 -31.08
N TYR A 190 -8.65 -28.86 -31.00
CA TYR A 190 -10.04 -28.51 -31.27
C TYR A 190 -10.39 -28.68 -32.74
N LEU A 191 -9.47 -28.38 -33.66
CA LEU A 191 -9.65 -28.64 -35.09
C LEU A 191 -9.81 -30.15 -35.34
N PHE A 192 -8.96 -30.97 -34.72
CA PHE A 192 -9.05 -32.43 -34.81
C PHE A 192 -10.42 -32.96 -34.36
N TRP A 193 -10.90 -32.55 -33.18
CA TRP A 193 -12.22 -32.94 -32.70
C TRP A 193 -13.37 -32.40 -33.55
N THR A 194 -13.23 -31.18 -34.06
CA THR A 194 -14.22 -30.60 -34.99
C THR A 194 -14.38 -31.47 -36.22
N VAL A 195 -13.27 -31.91 -36.84
CA VAL A 195 -13.29 -32.81 -38.00
C VAL A 195 -13.95 -34.14 -37.66
N ILE A 196 -13.60 -34.75 -36.51
CA ILE A 196 -14.23 -36.00 -36.07
C ILE A 196 -15.74 -35.85 -35.91
N TYR A 197 -16.20 -34.82 -35.20
CA TYR A 197 -17.62 -34.59 -35.00
C TYR A 197 -18.35 -34.35 -36.32
N LEU A 198 -17.77 -33.55 -37.23
CA LEU A 198 -18.33 -33.33 -38.55
C LEU A 198 -18.45 -34.64 -39.34
N VAL A 199 -17.39 -35.44 -39.41
CA VAL A 199 -17.38 -36.70 -40.15
C VAL A 199 -18.38 -37.70 -39.55
N LEU A 200 -18.39 -37.88 -38.23
CA LEU A 200 -19.32 -38.80 -37.57
C LEU A 200 -20.77 -38.36 -37.75
N SER A 201 -21.07 -37.07 -37.57
CA SER A 201 -22.43 -36.55 -37.75
C SER A 201 -22.90 -36.64 -39.19
N ILE A 202 -22.07 -36.25 -40.18
CA ILE A 202 -22.44 -36.26 -41.60
C ILE A 202 -22.59 -37.69 -42.11
N THR A 203 -21.68 -38.60 -41.76
CA THR A 203 -21.78 -40.02 -42.19
C THR A 203 -22.98 -40.72 -41.56
N THR A 204 -23.33 -40.39 -40.31
CA THR A 204 -24.54 -40.92 -39.66
C THR A 204 -25.81 -40.40 -40.31
N LEU A 205 -25.87 -39.12 -40.69
CA LEU A 205 -27.05 -38.52 -41.35
C LEU A 205 -27.19 -38.93 -42.83
N SER A 206 -26.08 -39.17 -43.53
CA SER A 206 -26.06 -39.52 -44.96
C SER A 206 -26.05 -41.02 -45.21
N GLY A 207 -25.77 -41.83 -44.18
CA GLY A 207 -25.71 -43.27 -44.27
C GLY A 207 -27.11 -43.90 -44.37
N LYS A 208 -27.20 -45.07 -45.02
CA LYS A 208 -28.44 -45.87 -45.07
C LYS A 208 -28.74 -46.63 -43.76
N ILE A 209 -28.10 -46.24 -42.66
CA ILE A 209 -28.18 -46.92 -41.35
C ILE A 209 -29.24 -46.20 -40.52
N ALA A 210 -30.01 -46.95 -39.72
CA ALA A 210 -30.98 -46.37 -38.81
C ALA A 210 -30.31 -45.35 -37.87
N LEU A 211 -30.99 -44.23 -37.60
CA LEU A 211 -30.48 -43.19 -36.71
C LEU A 211 -30.17 -43.77 -35.31
N PRO A 212 -29.06 -43.35 -34.67
CA PRO A 212 -28.74 -43.79 -33.32
C PRO A 212 -29.84 -43.32 -32.36
N LYS A 213 -30.14 -44.13 -31.34
CA LYS A 213 -31.05 -43.72 -30.25
C LYS A 213 -30.22 -43.17 -29.08
N PRO A 214 -30.48 -41.95 -28.59
CA PRO A 214 -31.49 -41.00 -29.07
C PRO A 214 -31.10 -40.27 -30.37
N GLU A 215 -32.11 -39.95 -31.20
CA GLU A 215 -31.94 -39.45 -32.58
C GLU A 215 -31.31 -38.05 -32.68
N PHE A 216 -31.23 -37.31 -31.56
CA PHE A 216 -30.60 -35.98 -31.55
C PHE A 216 -29.07 -36.03 -31.54
N LEU A 217 -28.44 -37.20 -31.33
CA LEU A 217 -26.99 -37.32 -31.19
C LEU A 217 -26.19 -36.76 -32.39
N PRO A 218 -26.56 -37.01 -33.67
CA PRO A 218 -25.82 -36.45 -34.80
C PRO A 218 -25.90 -34.92 -34.85
N TYR A 219 -27.05 -34.34 -34.51
CA TYR A 219 -27.24 -32.89 -34.43
C TYR A 219 -26.45 -32.27 -33.27
N LEU A 220 -26.37 -32.97 -32.13
CA LEU A 220 -25.52 -32.57 -31.01
C LEU A 220 -24.04 -32.55 -31.40
N GLY A 221 -23.59 -33.52 -32.21
CA GLY A 221 -22.24 -33.54 -32.78
C GLY A 221 -21.97 -32.31 -33.66
N LEU A 222 -22.91 -31.92 -34.53
CA LEU A 222 -22.78 -30.70 -35.35
C LEU A 222 -22.77 -29.43 -34.50
N ALA A 223 -23.63 -29.33 -33.49
CA ALA A 223 -23.65 -28.20 -32.56
C ALA A 223 -22.32 -28.08 -31.80
N SER A 224 -21.78 -29.22 -31.33
CA SER A 224 -20.48 -29.28 -30.64
C SER A 224 -19.33 -28.85 -31.57
N ALA A 225 -19.33 -29.30 -32.83
CA ALA A 225 -18.37 -28.86 -33.84
C ALA A 225 -18.46 -27.34 -34.07
N GLY A 226 -19.65 -26.77 -34.18
CA GLY A 226 -19.86 -25.33 -34.31
C GLY A 226 -19.28 -24.53 -33.13
N ILE A 227 -19.49 -25.00 -31.89
CA ILE A 227 -18.91 -24.39 -30.70
C ILE A 227 -17.38 -24.47 -30.72
N LEU A 228 -16.81 -25.61 -31.07
CA LEU A 228 -15.35 -25.78 -31.18
C LEU A 228 -14.74 -24.86 -32.22
N VAL A 229 -15.40 -24.64 -33.37
CA VAL A 229 -14.99 -23.66 -34.38
C VAL A 229 -14.95 -22.26 -33.78
N LEU A 230 -16.01 -21.82 -33.09
CA LEU A 230 -16.05 -20.50 -32.46
C LEU A 230 -14.94 -20.30 -31.43
N ILE A 231 -14.69 -21.30 -30.57
CA ILE A 231 -13.59 -21.26 -29.60
C ILE A 231 -12.24 -21.19 -30.32
N THR A 232 -12.06 -21.97 -31.39
CA THR A 232 -10.83 -21.99 -32.19
C THR A 232 -10.57 -20.62 -32.84
N LEU A 233 -11.60 -20.01 -33.44
CA LEU A 233 -11.52 -18.68 -34.01
C LEU A 233 -11.14 -17.63 -32.96
N ASN A 234 -11.73 -17.70 -31.77
CA ASN A 234 -11.38 -16.80 -30.66
C ASN A 234 -9.90 -16.97 -30.25
N LEU A 235 -9.40 -18.20 -30.14
CA LEU A 235 -7.98 -18.46 -29.85
C LEU A 235 -7.05 -17.91 -30.94
N ILE A 236 -7.42 -18.04 -32.21
CA ILE A 236 -6.68 -17.45 -33.35
C ILE A 236 -6.69 -15.92 -33.26
N VAL A 237 -7.85 -15.30 -33.00
CA VAL A 237 -7.97 -13.84 -32.85
C VAL A 237 -7.11 -13.34 -31.69
N GLN A 238 -7.12 -14.01 -30.54
CA GLN A 238 -6.24 -13.68 -29.42
C GLN A 238 -4.77 -13.83 -29.81
N LEU A 239 -4.43 -14.94 -30.48
CA LEU A 239 -3.09 -15.18 -30.98
C LEU A 239 -2.64 -14.08 -31.92
N ILE A 240 -3.53 -13.45 -32.72
CA ILE A 240 -3.26 -12.39 -33.72
C ILE A 240 -3.29 -10.96 -33.15
N ARG A 241 -4.11 -10.69 -32.14
CA ARG A 241 -4.30 -9.33 -31.61
C ARG A 241 -3.43 -9.01 -30.41
N GLN A 242 -3.08 -9.99 -29.58
CA GLN A 242 -2.34 -9.70 -28.35
C GLN A 242 -0.86 -9.35 -28.63
N PRO A 243 -0.30 -8.34 -27.94
CA PRO A 243 1.13 -8.03 -27.99
C PRO A 243 1.97 -9.18 -27.42
N ASN A 244 3.15 -9.41 -27.98
CA ASN A 244 4.11 -10.39 -27.47
C ASN A 244 5.33 -9.73 -26.81
N ARG A 245 5.52 -8.42 -27.02
CA ARG A 245 6.65 -7.68 -26.48
C ARG A 245 6.21 -6.26 -26.10
N PHE A 246 6.63 -5.78 -24.95
CA PHE A 246 6.55 -4.37 -24.58
C PHE A 246 7.96 -3.83 -24.41
N VAL A 247 8.26 -2.69 -25.02
CA VAL A 247 9.54 -2.02 -24.90
C VAL A 247 9.31 -0.70 -24.19
N VAL A 248 9.99 -0.51 -23.06
CA VAL A 248 10.04 0.73 -22.31
C VAL A 248 11.42 1.32 -22.55
N ASP A 249 11.48 2.37 -23.34
CA ASP A 249 12.72 3.05 -23.69
C ASP A 249 12.72 4.45 -23.07
N GLY A 250 13.65 4.66 -22.14
CA GLY A 250 13.81 5.94 -21.47
C GLY A 250 14.51 6.99 -22.33
N ALA A 251 15.27 6.59 -23.36
CA ALA A 251 15.91 7.53 -24.28
C ALA A 251 14.91 8.08 -25.30
N SER A 252 14.06 7.21 -25.87
CA SER A 252 12.94 7.68 -26.70
C SER A 252 11.78 8.24 -25.88
N GLY A 253 11.79 8.03 -24.56
CA GLY A 253 10.73 8.43 -23.64
C GLY A 253 9.39 7.82 -24.01
N ALA A 254 9.32 6.53 -24.33
CA ALA A 254 8.06 5.92 -24.79
C ALA A 254 7.89 4.48 -24.31
N VAL A 255 6.63 4.09 -24.13
CA VAL A 255 6.23 2.69 -23.97
C VAL A 255 5.58 2.22 -25.26
N VAL A 256 6.17 1.20 -25.89
CA VAL A 256 5.70 0.65 -27.16
C VAL A 256 5.27 -0.79 -26.99
N ALA A 257 4.04 -1.10 -27.39
CA ALA A 257 3.56 -2.46 -27.51
C ALA A 257 3.80 -2.99 -28.91
N LEU A 258 4.57 -4.06 -28.99
CA LEU A 258 4.94 -4.72 -30.23
C LEU A 258 4.29 -6.09 -30.34
N ARG A 259 4.04 -6.46 -31.59
CA ARG A 259 3.70 -7.82 -31.97
C ARG A 259 4.56 -8.22 -33.16
N GLY A 260 5.64 -8.94 -32.89
CA GLY A 260 6.71 -9.09 -33.89
C GLY A 260 7.29 -7.72 -34.22
N ASN A 261 7.27 -7.33 -35.49
CA ASN A 261 7.76 -6.02 -35.95
C ASN A 261 6.65 -4.95 -36.02
N SER A 262 5.38 -5.31 -35.81
CA SER A 262 4.27 -4.37 -35.91
C SER A 262 4.00 -3.69 -34.56
N GLN A 263 4.00 -2.36 -34.56
CA GLN A 263 3.55 -1.56 -33.42
C GLN A 263 2.02 -1.65 -33.28
N ARG A 264 1.56 -2.01 -32.08
CA ARG A 264 0.13 -2.10 -31.74
C ARG A 264 -0.38 -0.82 -31.10
N TRP A 265 0.42 -0.23 -30.23
CA TRP A 265 0.19 1.08 -29.66
C TRP A 265 1.49 1.62 -29.09
N ARG A 266 1.52 2.93 -28.88
CA ARG A 266 2.61 3.66 -28.26
C ARG A 266 2.01 4.70 -27.31
N VAL A 267 2.67 4.92 -26.18
CA VAL A 267 2.33 5.97 -25.21
C VAL A 267 3.62 6.73 -24.94
N GLU A 268 3.60 8.04 -25.12
CA GLU A 268 4.75 8.89 -24.83
C GLU A 268 4.89 9.13 -23.33
N ARG A 269 6.13 9.34 -22.87
CA ARG A 269 6.43 9.64 -21.47
C ARG A 269 5.70 10.88 -20.98
N SER A 270 5.52 11.90 -21.81
CA SER A 270 4.79 13.11 -21.43
C SER A 270 3.33 12.84 -21.02
N GLU A 271 2.74 11.75 -21.51
CA GLU A 271 1.38 11.34 -21.16
C GLU A 271 1.33 10.51 -19.87
N ILE A 272 2.46 9.95 -19.44
CA ILE A 272 2.54 9.04 -18.29
C ILE A 272 2.87 9.84 -17.03
N GLU A 273 1.96 9.78 -16.06
CA GLU A 273 2.10 10.45 -14.77
C GLU A 273 2.75 9.52 -13.74
N SER A 274 2.33 8.25 -13.68
CA SER A 274 2.88 7.26 -12.75
C SER A 274 2.71 5.83 -13.23
N VAL A 275 3.47 4.90 -12.65
CA VAL A 275 3.35 3.45 -12.89
C VAL A 275 2.68 2.82 -11.68
N TYR A 276 1.58 2.11 -11.89
CA TYR A 276 0.87 1.37 -10.86
C TYR A 276 1.20 -0.11 -10.92
N VAL A 277 1.59 -0.67 -9.78
CA VAL A 277 1.65 -2.11 -9.54
C VAL A 277 0.47 -2.44 -8.63
N SER A 278 -0.55 -3.10 -9.15
CA SER A 278 -1.71 -3.51 -8.36
C SER A 278 -1.57 -4.97 -7.96
N GLN A 279 -1.80 -5.33 -6.70
CA GLN A 279 -1.80 -6.73 -6.24
C GLN A 279 -2.93 -7.02 -5.25
N VAL A 280 -3.53 -8.19 -5.41
CA VAL A 280 -4.56 -8.72 -4.50
C VAL A 280 -3.93 -9.74 -3.55
N ALA A 281 -3.71 -9.32 -2.31
CA ALA A 281 -3.11 -10.13 -1.25
C ALA A 281 -4.19 -10.76 -0.36
N GLY A 282 -3.96 -12.00 0.08
CA GLY A 282 -4.82 -12.67 1.06
C GLY A 282 -4.66 -12.07 2.46
N LYS A 283 -5.75 -12.06 3.24
CA LYS A 283 -5.77 -11.54 4.63
C LYS A 283 -4.80 -12.22 5.58
N LYS A 284 -4.55 -13.52 5.42
CA LYS A 284 -3.76 -14.32 6.36
C LYS A 284 -2.36 -14.56 5.81
N THR A 285 -1.37 -14.45 6.69
CA THR A 285 -0.02 -14.96 6.46
C THR A 285 0.02 -16.42 6.94
N ARG A 286 0.59 -17.33 6.16
CA ARG A 286 0.82 -18.73 6.56
C ARG A 286 2.30 -19.02 6.44
N ARG A 287 2.94 -19.48 7.53
CA ARG A 287 4.40 -19.78 7.57
C ARG A 287 5.29 -18.63 7.09
N GLY A 288 4.95 -17.40 7.46
CA GLY A 288 5.70 -16.21 7.03
C GLY A 288 5.50 -15.82 5.57
N GLU A 289 4.62 -16.48 4.83
CA GLU A 289 4.30 -16.15 3.44
C GLU A 289 2.86 -15.70 3.27
N ARG A 290 2.65 -14.76 2.35
CA ARG A 290 1.33 -14.28 1.97
C ARG A 290 1.03 -14.64 0.53
N THR A 291 -0.19 -15.12 0.33
CA THR A 291 -0.72 -15.48 -0.98
C THR A 291 -1.13 -14.22 -1.74
N ILE A 292 -0.53 -14.00 -2.90
CA ILE A 292 -0.92 -12.99 -3.88
C ILE A 292 -1.69 -13.72 -4.96
N THR A 293 -2.97 -13.39 -5.12
CA THR A 293 -3.89 -14.11 -6.03
C THR A 293 -3.93 -13.50 -7.43
N HIS A 294 -3.57 -12.23 -7.54
CA HIS A 294 -3.60 -11.49 -8.79
C HIS A 294 -2.64 -10.31 -8.68
N GLY A 295 -1.99 -9.96 -9.79
CA GLY A 295 -1.32 -8.68 -9.90
C GLY A 295 -1.28 -8.17 -11.34
N GLU A 296 -1.14 -6.86 -11.49
CA GLU A 296 -1.07 -6.20 -12.78
C GLU A 296 -0.16 -4.96 -12.71
N ILE A 297 0.38 -4.56 -13.87
CA ILE A 297 1.11 -3.31 -14.05
C ILE A 297 0.32 -2.46 -15.03
N ASN A 298 0.03 -1.23 -14.61
CA ASN A 298 -0.68 -0.24 -15.40
C ASN A 298 0.11 1.07 -15.44
N LEU A 299 -0.02 1.80 -16.56
CA LEU A 299 0.46 3.18 -16.68
C LEU A 299 -0.73 4.10 -16.38
N TYR A 300 -0.57 4.98 -15.40
CA TYR A 300 -1.54 6.04 -15.15
C TYR A 300 -1.18 7.24 -16.01
N LEU A 301 -2.13 7.64 -16.86
CA LEU A 301 -1.96 8.72 -17.81
C LEU A 301 -2.47 10.03 -17.19
N GLY A 302 -1.87 11.17 -17.56
CA GLY A 302 -2.27 12.50 -17.06
C GLY A 302 -3.71 12.91 -17.40
N ASN A 303 -4.41 12.14 -18.23
CA ASN A 303 -5.84 12.30 -18.52
C ASN A 303 -6.76 11.48 -17.58
N GLY A 304 -6.21 10.89 -16.51
CA GLY A 304 -6.94 10.09 -15.53
C GLY A 304 -7.25 8.67 -15.96
N LYS A 305 -6.77 8.21 -17.14
CA LYS A 305 -7.00 6.84 -17.63
C LYS A 305 -5.83 5.93 -17.31
N PHE A 306 -6.13 4.65 -17.16
CA PHE A 306 -5.13 3.60 -17.05
C PHE A 306 -4.88 2.93 -18.40
N LYS A 307 -3.61 2.74 -18.73
CA LYS A 307 -3.18 1.89 -19.83
C LYS A 307 -2.58 0.60 -19.27
N PHE A 308 -3.25 -0.51 -19.56
CA PHE A 308 -2.79 -1.83 -19.16
C PHE A 308 -1.48 -2.23 -19.87
N LEU A 309 -0.52 -2.73 -19.09
CA LEU A 309 0.76 -3.23 -19.60
C LEU A 309 0.80 -4.76 -19.53
N VAL A 310 0.81 -5.33 -18.32
CA VAL A 310 0.93 -6.77 -18.09
C VAL A 310 0.13 -7.21 -16.87
N GLU A 311 -0.31 -8.46 -16.88
CA GLU A 311 -0.93 -9.14 -15.75
C GLU A 311 -0.07 -10.33 -15.29
N ASN A 312 -0.20 -10.66 -14.02
CA ASN A 312 0.25 -11.87 -13.38
C ASN A 312 -0.97 -12.53 -12.71
N GLY A 313 -1.54 -13.52 -13.40
CA GLY A 313 -2.68 -14.29 -12.90
C GLY A 313 -2.30 -15.46 -12.00
N GLN A 314 -1.01 -15.70 -11.77
CA GLN A 314 -0.56 -16.82 -10.95
C GLN A 314 -0.58 -16.48 -9.46
N ILE A 315 -0.96 -17.48 -8.67
CA ILE A 315 -0.88 -17.40 -7.22
C ILE A 315 0.60 -17.41 -6.83
N ALA A 316 1.11 -16.29 -6.33
CA ALA A 316 2.48 -16.18 -5.84
C ALA A 316 2.50 -16.15 -4.31
N LEU A 317 3.52 -16.75 -3.72
CA LEU A 317 3.81 -16.61 -2.29
C LEU A 317 4.88 -15.54 -2.14
N CYS A 318 4.63 -14.55 -1.30
CA CYS A 318 5.58 -13.50 -0.98
C CYS A 318 5.91 -13.56 0.50
N ALA A 319 7.19 -13.45 0.86
CA ALA A 319 7.60 -13.30 2.25
C ALA A 319 6.86 -12.11 2.88
N GLY A 320 6.11 -12.38 3.94
CA GLY A 320 5.35 -11.40 4.71
C GLY A 320 6.25 -10.81 5.78
N GLU A 321 6.52 -9.51 5.71
CA GLU A 321 7.38 -8.84 6.69
C GLU A 321 6.63 -8.23 7.88
N ASP A 322 5.31 -8.13 7.80
CA ASP A 322 4.51 -7.47 8.83
C ASP A 322 3.42 -8.39 9.39
N GLU A 323 3.50 -8.64 10.70
CA GLU A 323 2.36 -9.11 11.53
C GLU A 323 1.26 -8.04 11.65
N ARG A 324 1.51 -6.82 11.17
CA ARG A 324 0.53 -5.73 11.17
C ARG A 324 -0.66 -6.06 10.26
N PRO A 325 -1.88 -5.65 10.65
CA PRO A 325 -3.07 -5.82 9.82
C PRO A 325 -2.88 -5.12 8.47
N VAL A 326 -3.12 -5.88 7.41
CA VAL A 326 -2.97 -5.41 6.04
C VAL A 326 -4.15 -4.50 5.69
N SER A 327 -3.86 -3.23 5.41
CA SER A 327 -4.84 -2.30 4.86
C SER A 327 -4.79 -2.28 3.33
N THR A 328 -5.97 -2.20 2.73
CA THR A 328 -6.14 -1.79 1.34
C THR A 328 -5.70 -0.34 1.19
N GLY A 329 -4.95 -0.02 0.14
CA GLY A 329 -4.51 1.36 -0.11
C GLY A 329 -3.45 1.46 -1.20
N VAL A 330 -3.14 2.70 -1.58
CA VAL A 330 -2.10 3.04 -2.55
C VAL A 330 -0.91 3.63 -1.81
N TYR A 331 0.27 3.07 -2.03
CA TYR A 331 1.51 3.47 -1.36
C TYR A 331 2.61 3.72 -2.39
N PRO A 332 3.55 4.66 -2.16
CA PRO A 332 4.76 4.73 -2.97
C PRO A 332 5.52 3.39 -2.94
N LEU A 333 5.90 2.87 -4.10
CA LEU A 333 6.71 1.65 -4.19
C LEU A 333 8.19 2.05 -4.21
N THR A 334 8.85 1.95 -3.07
CA THR A 334 10.29 2.17 -2.96
C THR A 334 11.08 0.88 -3.27
N PRO A 335 12.36 0.96 -3.66
CA PRO A 335 13.19 -0.23 -3.90
C PRO A 335 13.20 -1.21 -2.72
N GLU A 336 13.15 -0.70 -1.49
CA GLU A 336 13.09 -1.49 -0.25
C GLU A 336 11.81 -2.30 -0.10
N MET A 337 10.70 -1.79 -0.67
CA MET A 337 9.39 -2.44 -0.65
C MET A 337 9.21 -3.44 -1.80
N THR A 338 10.14 -3.50 -2.76
CA THR A 338 10.07 -4.46 -3.87
C THR A 338 10.41 -5.87 -3.40
N ARG A 339 9.43 -6.78 -3.45
CA ARG A 339 9.60 -8.19 -3.04
C ARG A 339 9.22 -9.17 -4.13
N THR A 340 8.22 -8.82 -4.92
CA THR A 340 7.71 -9.70 -5.96
C THR A 340 8.35 -9.37 -7.30
N PRO A 341 8.51 -10.35 -8.21
CA PRO A 341 8.96 -10.10 -9.57
C PRO A 341 8.15 -9.01 -10.30
N LEU A 342 6.85 -8.91 -10.01
CA LEU A 342 5.98 -7.88 -10.58
C LEU A 342 6.31 -6.48 -10.06
N GLN A 343 6.57 -6.33 -8.75
CA GLN A 343 7.00 -5.06 -8.15
C GLN A 343 8.38 -4.65 -8.67
N ILE A 344 9.31 -5.59 -8.78
CA ILE A 344 10.64 -5.35 -9.36
C ILE A 344 10.48 -4.83 -10.80
N ALA A 345 9.69 -5.52 -11.62
CA ALA A 345 9.41 -5.09 -12.99
C ALA A 345 8.79 -3.69 -13.06
N GLY A 346 7.76 -3.40 -12.26
CA GLY A 346 7.12 -2.08 -12.21
C GLY A 346 8.07 -0.97 -11.78
N ALA A 347 8.92 -1.23 -10.78
CA ALA A 347 9.92 -0.28 -10.32
C ALA A 347 10.99 0.00 -11.38
N HIS A 348 11.42 -1.02 -12.15
CA HIS A 348 12.31 -0.82 -13.29
C HIS A 348 11.69 0.02 -14.40
N VAL A 349 10.41 -0.18 -14.71
CA VAL A 349 9.68 0.65 -15.69
C VAL A 349 9.61 2.10 -15.23
N ALA A 350 9.24 2.33 -13.97
CA ALA A 350 9.16 3.66 -13.38
C ALA A 350 10.53 4.38 -13.39
N ARG A 351 11.60 3.65 -13.05
CA ARG A 351 12.98 4.16 -13.10
C ARG A 351 13.39 4.59 -14.51
N VAL A 352 13.14 3.75 -15.53
CA VAL A 352 13.48 4.06 -16.92
C VAL A 352 12.68 5.26 -17.45
N LEU A 353 11.42 5.38 -17.06
CA LEU A 353 10.57 6.49 -17.46
C LEU A 353 10.78 7.77 -16.64
N GLY A 354 11.48 7.71 -15.50
CA GLY A 354 11.58 8.85 -14.58
C GLY A 354 10.21 9.31 -14.07
N VAL A 355 9.36 8.36 -13.65
CA VAL A 355 8.03 8.62 -13.05
C VAL A 355 7.93 7.93 -11.69
N PRO A 356 7.06 8.40 -10.79
CA PRO A 356 6.78 7.69 -9.54
C PRO A 356 6.18 6.30 -9.80
N CYS A 357 6.57 5.34 -8.96
CA CYS A 357 5.96 4.01 -8.91
C CYS A 357 5.04 3.92 -7.68
N LEU A 358 3.80 3.48 -7.90
CA LEU A 358 2.77 3.34 -6.89
C LEU A 358 2.35 1.88 -6.78
N TYR A 359 2.12 1.43 -5.55
CA TYR A 359 1.67 0.09 -5.20
C TYR A 359 0.22 0.15 -4.70
N ASP A 360 -0.72 -0.30 -5.52
CA ASP A 360 -2.13 -0.50 -5.14
C ASP A 360 -2.29 -1.90 -4.53
N ARG A 361 -2.39 -1.95 -3.19
CA ARG A 361 -2.62 -3.21 -2.49
C ARG A 361 -4.09 -3.37 -2.17
N ARG A 362 -4.69 -4.48 -2.60
CA ARG A 362 -6.05 -4.88 -2.26
C ARG A 362 -6.05 -6.14 -1.43
N VAL A 363 -6.91 -6.19 -0.42
CA VAL A 363 -6.95 -7.33 0.52
C VAL A 363 -8.23 -8.12 0.30
N ARG A 364 -8.12 -9.44 0.09
CA ARG A 364 -9.26 -10.37 -0.09
C ARG A 364 -9.42 -11.33 1.07
#